data_AF-A0A7V4A8E0-F1
#
_entry.id   AF-A0A7V4A8E0-F1
#
_cell.length_a   1.000
_cell.length_b   1.000
_cell.length_c   1.000
_cell.angle_alpha   90.00
_cell.angle_beta   90.00
_cell.angle_gamma   90.00
#
_symmetry.space_group_name_H-M   'P 1'
#
loop_
_entity.id
_entity.type
_entity.pdbx_description
1 polymer ?
#
loop_
_entity_poly.entity_id
_entity_poly.type
_entity_poly.pdbx_seq_one_letter_code
_entity_poly.pdbx_strand_id
1 'polypeptide(L)'
;MQNHNKLQVWEIGFLFDDIKRNREDGATTLAIKSLRRIYDFISSWNPNKDQILKLIREMKNLRPSMVIISSYAEKIEKFLENNKDLQNLKDFISSLIDEIEQKRKKLVEIGLEIIKPYSLIGVVSFSSILNEIIIASGGKKFFALSEDNHARRFKKNIIFVDGEQLKNSVEIGIMGADAVISKQKEIFILNGSPSKKFCDVLKDKRIFVFSEKEKFISYDVEVEEGFEKFIATDNISFISV
;
A
#
# COMPACT_ATOMS: atom_id res chain seq x y z
N MET A 1 -2.79 9.74 -47.11
CA MET A 1 -2.69 8.45 -46.38
C MET A 1 -1.34 8.37 -45.71
N GLN A 2 -1.21 8.84 -44.47
CA GLN A 2 0.05 8.75 -43.72
C GLN A 2 -0.22 8.50 -42.24
N ASN A 3 0.45 7.46 -41.72
CA ASN A 3 0.91 7.24 -40.34
C ASN A 3 -0.10 7.28 -39.18
N HIS A 4 -1.02 6.33 -39.14
CA HIS A 4 -1.57 5.83 -37.87
C HIS A 4 -1.31 4.32 -37.79
N ASN A 5 -0.94 3.81 -36.61
CA ASN A 5 -0.60 2.40 -36.28
C ASN A 5 0.89 1.99 -36.25
N LYS A 6 1.80 2.91 -35.94
CA LYS A 6 3.19 2.56 -35.54
C LYS A 6 3.58 3.07 -34.15
N LEU A 7 2.62 3.19 -33.25
CA LEU A 7 2.92 3.13 -31.81
C LEU A 7 2.95 1.64 -31.44
N GLN A 8 4.06 1.03 -31.85
CA GLN A 8 4.41 -0.36 -31.63
C GLN A 8 4.71 -0.55 -30.14
N VAL A 9 4.13 -1.58 -29.51
CA VAL A 9 4.59 -2.46 -28.40
C VAL A 9 5.61 -1.93 -27.37
N TRP A 10 6.61 -1.15 -27.78
CA TRP A 10 7.60 -0.46 -26.96
C TRP A 10 6.99 0.45 -25.89
N GLU A 11 5.86 1.13 -26.13
CA GLU A 11 5.26 2.03 -25.12
C GLU A 11 4.54 1.30 -23.98
N ILE A 12 4.03 0.09 -24.23
CA ILE A 12 3.38 -0.72 -23.19
C ILE A 12 4.38 -1.04 -22.08
N GLY A 13 5.60 -1.43 -22.44
CA GLY A 13 6.67 -1.75 -21.48
C GLY A 13 7.17 -0.57 -20.64
N PHE A 14 6.86 0.67 -21.04
CA PHE A 14 7.19 1.89 -20.27
C PHE A 14 5.98 2.50 -19.56
N LEU A 15 4.78 1.94 -19.70
CA LEU A 15 3.55 2.53 -19.14
C LEU A 15 3.61 2.67 -17.61
N PHE A 16 4.37 1.79 -16.96
CA PHE A 16 4.50 1.73 -15.51
C PHE A 16 5.93 2.04 -15.02
N ASP A 17 6.81 2.55 -15.88
CA ASP A 17 8.22 2.79 -15.52
C ASP A 17 8.37 3.80 -14.38
N ASP A 18 7.50 4.81 -14.35
CA ASP A 18 7.41 5.77 -13.26
C ASP A 18 6.97 5.09 -11.95
N ILE A 19 5.99 4.19 -12.01
CA ILE A 19 5.50 3.45 -10.84
C ILE A 19 6.55 2.49 -10.30
N LYS A 20 7.26 1.78 -11.19
CA LYS A 20 8.31 0.81 -10.82
C LYS A 20 9.48 1.48 -10.11
N ARG A 21 9.85 2.69 -10.52
CA ARG A 21 10.98 3.46 -9.95
C ARG A 21 10.56 4.32 -8.76
N ASN A 22 9.26 4.47 -8.50
CA ASN A 22 8.76 5.33 -7.44
C ASN A 22 8.94 4.68 -6.06
N ARG A 23 9.86 5.25 -5.28
CA ARG A 23 10.09 4.92 -3.86
C ARG A 23 9.43 5.93 -2.91
N GLU A 24 8.82 6.98 -3.46
CA GLU A 24 8.24 8.14 -2.77
C GLU A 24 6.74 8.05 -2.52
N ASP A 25 6.05 7.05 -3.06
CA ASP A 25 4.63 6.80 -2.84
C ASP A 25 4.43 5.46 -2.10
N GLY A 26 3.36 5.40 -1.30
CA GLY A 26 2.96 4.16 -0.63
C GLY A 26 2.22 3.22 -1.59
N ALA A 27 2.15 1.93 -1.23
CA ALA A 27 1.57 0.87 -2.05
C ALA A 27 0.15 1.19 -2.58
N THR A 28 -0.73 1.73 -1.73
CA THR A 28 -2.10 2.11 -2.10
C THR A 28 -2.14 3.19 -3.17
N THR A 29 -1.30 4.22 -3.04
CA THR A 29 -1.20 5.31 -4.02
C THR A 29 -0.70 4.77 -5.36
N LEU A 30 0.29 3.87 -5.34
CA LEU A 30 0.82 3.25 -6.55
C LEU A 30 -0.18 2.30 -7.22
N ALA A 31 -1.03 1.60 -6.46
CA ALA A 31 -2.13 0.81 -7.01
C ALA A 31 -3.15 1.67 -7.76
N ILE A 32 -3.59 2.79 -7.18
CA ILE A 32 -4.50 3.74 -7.85
C ILE A 32 -3.85 4.27 -9.13
N LYS A 33 -2.58 4.69 -9.07
CA LYS A 33 -1.85 5.17 -10.26
C LYS A 33 -1.79 4.09 -11.35
N SER A 34 -1.52 2.84 -10.98
CA SER A 34 -1.47 1.71 -11.92
C SER A 34 -2.83 1.48 -12.60
N LEU A 35 -3.92 1.53 -11.84
CA LEU A 35 -5.28 1.40 -12.39
C LEU A 35 -5.63 2.57 -13.33
N ARG A 36 -5.27 3.80 -12.96
CA ARG A 36 -5.46 4.99 -13.80
C ARG A 36 -4.70 4.88 -15.13
N ARG A 37 -3.46 4.36 -15.11
CA ARG A 37 -2.69 4.11 -16.34
C ARG A 37 -3.41 3.16 -17.29
N ILE A 38 -3.99 2.07 -16.76
CA ILE A 38 -4.75 1.12 -17.58
C ILE A 38 -6.02 1.79 -18.12
N TYR A 39 -6.75 2.53 -17.28
CA TYR A 39 -7.94 3.28 -17.68
C TYR A 39 -7.66 4.24 -18.84
N ASP A 40 -6.59 5.04 -18.72
CA ASP A 40 -6.18 6.02 -19.73
C ASP A 40 -5.75 5.34 -21.04
N PHE A 41 -5.05 4.21 -20.92
CA PHE A 41 -4.66 3.39 -22.07
C PHE A 41 -5.89 2.85 -22.81
N ILE A 42 -6.87 2.28 -22.11
CA ILE A 42 -8.09 1.77 -22.76
C ILE A 42 -8.85 2.91 -23.43
N SER A 43 -8.95 4.07 -22.76
CA SER A 43 -9.68 5.24 -23.24
C SER A 43 -9.07 5.85 -24.50
N SER A 44 -7.74 5.82 -24.62
CA SER A 44 -7.03 6.51 -25.71
C SER A 44 -6.75 5.60 -26.93
N TRP A 45 -6.71 4.28 -26.73
CA TRP A 45 -6.15 3.36 -27.73
C TRP A 45 -7.09 2.26 -28.22
N ASN A 46 -8.28 2.11 -27.60
CA ASN A 46 -9.22 1.03 -27.90
C ASN A 46 -8.54 -0.36 -28.07
N PRO A 47 -7.75 -0.81 -27.07
CA PRO A 47 -6.93 -2.01 -27.18
C PRO A 47 -7.78 -3.28 -27.23
N ASN A 48 -7.24 -4.33 -27.86
CA ASN A 48 -7.83 -5.65 -27.81
C ASN A 48 -7.54 -6.36 -26.46
N LYS A 49 -8.25 -7.47 -26.22
CA LYS A 49 -8.14 -8.24 -24.98
C LYS A 49 -6.71 -8.70 -24.68
N ASP A 50 -5.97 -9.14 -25.69
CA ASP A 50 -4.60 -9.64 -25.51
C ASP A 50 -3.63 -8.54 -25.09
N GLN A 51 -3.79 -7.32 -25.62
CA GLN A 51 -3.01 -6.16 -25.22
C GLN A 51 -3.29 -5.78 -23.76
N ILE A 52 -4.56 -5.82 -23.35
CA ILE A 52 -4.95 -5.58 -21.96
C ILE A 52 -4.36 -6.67 -21.06
N LEU A 53 -4.50 -7.95 -21.40
CA LEU A 53 -3.94 -9.04 -20.59
C LEU A 53 -2.41 -8.95 -20.44
N LYS A 54 -1.69 -8.50 -21.47
CA LYS A 54 -0.26 -8.21 -21.37
C LYS A 54 0.02 -7.12 -20.34
N LEU A 55 -0.72 -6.02 -20.38
CA LEU A 55 -0.61 -4.93 -19.39
C LEU A 55 -0.92 -5.38 -17.97
N ILE A 56 -1.96 -6.22 -17.79
CA ILE A 56 -2.30 -6.77 -16.48
C ILE A 56 -1.16 -7.65 -15.94
N ARG A 57 -0.53 -8.47 -16.79
CA ARG A 57 0.64 -9.26 -16.40
C ARG A 57 1.84 -8.38 -16.02
N GLU A 58 2.05 -7.28 -16.72
CA GLU A 58 3.08 -6.31 -16.34
C GLU A 58 2.74 -5.64 -15.00
N MET A 59 1.48 -5.22 -14.80
CA MET A 59 0.99 -4.65 -13.55
C MET A 59 1.23 -5.57 -12.35
N LYS A 60 0.97 -6.87 -12.50
CA LYS A 60 1.21 -7.87 -11.43
C LYS A 60 2.67 -7.94 -10.97
N ASN A 61 3.61 -7.61 -11.85
CA ASN A 61 5.05 -7.76 -11.61
C ASN A 61 5.77 -6.42 -11.37
N LEU A 62 5.05 -5.30 -11.21
CA LEU A 62 5.68 -3.97 -11.07
C LEU A 62 6.56 -3.87 -9.84
N ARG A 63 6.01 -4.28 -8.70
CA ARG A 63 6.63 -4.20 -7.37
C ARG A 63 6.14 -5.40 -6.55
N PRO A 64 6.85 -6.55 -6.61
CA PRO A 64 6.41 -7.79 -5.98
C PRO A 64 6.09 -7.67 -4.49
N SER A 65 6.75 -6.75 -3.79
CA SER A 65 6.51 -6.52 -2.36
C SER A 65 5.21 -5.76 -2.07
N MET A 66 4.62 -5.09 -3.08
CA MET A 66 3.39 -4.30 -3.00
C MET A 66 2.19 -5.07 -3.53
N VAL A 67 1.77 -6.08 -2.77
CA VAL A 67 0.74 -7.08 -3.15
C VAL A 67 -0.61 -6.49 -3.53
N ILE A 68 -0.95 -5.28 -3.06
CA ILE A 68 -2.19 -4.62 -3.46
C ILE A 68 -2.25 -4.39 -4.97
N ILE A 69 -1.12 -4.12 -5.62
CA ILE A 69 -1.06 -3.92 -7.09
C ILE A 69 -1.42 -5.22 -7.80
N SER A 70 -0.79 -6.34 -7.43
CA SER A 70 -1.09 -7.64 -8.03
C SER A 70 -2.51 -8.11 -7.73
N SER A 71 -3.01 -7.90 -6.51
CA SER A 71 -4.40 -8.20 -6.12
C SER A 71 -5.43 -7.49 -7.00
N TYR A 72 -5.26 -6.19 -7.28
CA TYR A 72 -6.17 -5.47 -8.19
C TYR A 72 -6.01 -5.88 -9.65
N ALA A 73 -4.79 -6.19 -10.09
CA ALA A 73 -4.55 -6.73 -11.42
C ALA A 73 -5.26 -8.09 -11.63
N GLU A 74 -5.26 -8.97 -10.61
CA GLU A 74 -6.00 -10.23 -10.64
C GLU A 74 -7.52 -10.04 -10.70
N LYS A 75 -8.08 -9.02 -10.04
CA LYS A 75 -9.50 -8.68 -10.17
C LYS A 75 -9.85 -8.36 -11.63
N ILE A 76 -8.99 -7.63 -12.34
CA ILE A 76 -9.17 -7.31 -13.77
C ILE A 76 -9.02 -8.57 -14.64
N GLU A 77 -8.02 -9.40 -14.38
CA GLU A 77 -7.81 -10.67 -15.09
C GLU A 77 -9.06 -11.55 -15.01
N LYS A 78 -9.61 -11.75 -13.80
CA LYS A 78 -10.86 -12.51 -13.58
C LYS A 78 -12.07 -11.87 -14.25
N PHE A 79 -12.17 -10.54 -14.27
CA PHE A 79 -13.24 -9.86 -14.99
C PHE A 79 -13.18 -10.19 -16.49
N LEU A 80 -11.98 -10.15 -17.08
CA LEU A 80 -11.76 -10.45 -18.49
C LEU A 80 -11.97 -11.92 -18.85
N GLU A 81 -11.71 -12.85 -17.94
CA GLU A 81 -12.01 -14.27 -18.14
C GLU A 81 -13.52 -14.51 -18.27
N ASN A 82 -14.30 -13.83 -17.42
CA ASN A 82 -15.74 -14.00 -17.35
C ASN A 82 -16.53 -13.16 -18.36
N ASN A 83 -15.94 -12.08 -18.90
CA ASN A 83 -16.59 -11.17 -19.84
C ASN A 83 -15.89 -11.22 -21.21
N LYS A 84 -16.66 -11.57 -22.26
CA LYS A 84 -16.17 -11.54 -23.64
C LYS A 84 -16.17 -10.12 -24.23
N ASP A 85 -16.94 -9.22 -23.65
CA ASP A 85 -17.09 -7.84 -24.10
C ASP A 85 -16.25 -6.89 -23.23
N LEU A 86 -15.41 -6.09 -23.89
CA LEU A 86 -14.53 -5.10 -23.27
C LEU A 86 -15.26 -3.79 -22.94
N GLN A 87 -16.50 -3.61 -23.42
CA GLN A 87 -17.23 -2.34 -23.27
C GLN A 87 -17.32 -1.86 -21.81
N ASN A 88 -17.44 -2.77 -20.85
CA ASN A 88 -17.60 -2.43 -19.44
C ASN A 88 -16.29 -2.45 -18.62
N LEU A 89 -15.14 -2.72 -19.26
CA LEU A 89 -13.86 -2.81 -18.54
C LEU A 89 -13.45 -1.48 -17.90
N LYS A 90 -13.72 -0.35 -18.59
CA LYS A 90 -13.39 0.98 -18.06
C LYS A 90 -14.18 1.29 -16.80
N ASP A 91 -15.48 1.01 -16.81
CA ASP A 91 -16.36 1.24 -15.67
C ASP A 91 -15.97 0.33 -14.50
N PHE A 92 -15.59 -0.92 -14.81
CA PHE A 92 -15.05 -1.82 -13.80
C PHE A 92 -13.76 -1.27 -13.17
N ILE A 93 -12.79 -0.83 -13.97
CA ILE A 93 -11.54 -0.22 -13.44
C ILE A 93 -11.83 1.05 -12.62
N SER A 94 -12.74 1.90 -13.08
CA SER A 94 -13.17 3.09 -12.32
C SER A 94 -13.74 2.68 -10.96
N SER A 95 -14.61 1.66 -10.93
CA SER A 95 -15.19 1.14 -9.69
C SER A 95 -14.13 0.58 -8.73
N LEU A 96 -13.05 -0.02 -9.24
CA LEU A 96 -11.94 -0.49 -8.43
C LEU A 96 -11.14 0.68 -7.81
N ILE A 97 -10.96 1.77 -8.55
CA ILE A 97 -10.34 2.99 -8.01
C ILE A 97 -11.19 3.56 -6.88
N ASP A 98 -12.50 3.70 -7.12
CA ASP A 98 -13.45 4.19 -6.12
C ASP A 98 -13.48 3.27 -4.88
N GLU A 99 -13.42 1.95 -5.07
CA GLU A 99 -13.32 0.96 -4.00
C GLU A 99 -12.09 1.21 -3.12
N ILE A 100 -10.91 1.42 -3.70
CA ILE A 100 -9.66 1.71 -2.95
C ILE A 100 -9.81 3.01 -2.16
N GLU A 101 -10.31 4.07 -2.80
CA GLU A 101 -10.46 5.38 -2.18
C GLU A 101 -11.45 5.34 -1.00
N GLN A 102 -12.57 4.62 -1.15
CA GLN A 102 -13.55 4.40 -0.08
C GLN A 102 -12.97 3.59 1.08
N LYS A 103 -12.25 2.49 0.79
CA LYS A 103 -11.58 1.68 1.82
C LYS A 103 -10.55 2.48 2.59
N ARG A 104 -9.74 3.28 1.89
CA ARG A 104 -8.77 4.18 2.51
C ARG A 104 -9.45 5.16 3.46
N LYS A 105 -10.52 5.83 3.01
CA LYS A 105 -11.28 6.77 3.86
C LYS A 105 -11.81 6.08 5.11
N LYS A 106 -12.38 4.88 4.97
CA LYS A 106 -12.88 4.10 6.09
C LYS A 106 -11.78 3.69 7.08
N LEU A 107 -10.59 3.31 6.59
CA LEU A 107 -9.44 3.02 7.46
C LEU A 107 -8.98 4.25 8.24
N VAL A 108 -8.99 5.43 7.61
CA VAL A 108 -8.66 6.70 8.27
C VAL A 108 -9.67 7.02 9.36
N GLU A 109 -10.98 6.88 9.09
CA GLU A 109 -12.04 7.08 10.08
C GLU A 109 -11.90 6.14 11.29
N ILE A 110 -11.70 4.84 11.04
CA ILE A 110 -11.47 3.85 12.10
C ILE A 110 -10.18 4.18 12.87
N GLY A 111 -9.11 4.55 12.16
CA GLY A 111 -7.85 4.92 12.77
C GLY A 111 -7.96 6.11 13.69
N LEU A 112 -8.68 7.16 13.29
CA LEU A 112 -8.94 8.34 14.12
C LEU A 112 -9.68 7.99 15.41
N GLU A 113 -10.70 7.13 15.35
CA GLU A 113 -11.41 6.68 16.54
C GLU A 113 -10.54 5.79 17.45
N ILE A 114 -9.74 4.89 16.88
CA ILE A 114 -8.79 4.05 17.65
C ILE A 114 -7.77 4.91 18.38
N ILE A 115 -7.21 5.93 17.73
CA ILE A 115 -6.17 6.74 18.36
C ILE A 115 -6.70 7.84 19.26
N LYS A 116 -8.02 8.10 19.23
CA LYS A 116 -8.70 9.18 19.98
C LYS A 116 -8.32 9.25 21.47
N PRO A 117 -8.28 8.15 22.25
CA PRO A 117 -7.95 8.21 23.68
C PRO A 117 -6.46 8.43 23.97
N TYR A 118 -5.57 8.30 22.99
CA TYR A 118 -4.11 8.37 23.19
C TYR A 118 -3.54 9.73 22.77
N SER A 119 -2.57 10.26 23.52
CA SER A 119 -1.93 11.54 23.23
C SER A 119 -0.53 11.39 22.62
N LEU A 120 0.17 10.30 22.95
CA LEU A 120 1.55 10.03 22.57
C LEU A 120 1.61 8.74 21.74
N ILE A 121 1.94 8.87 20.45
CA ILE A 121 1.79 7.76 19.50
C ILE A 121 3.12 7.51 18.78
N GLY A 122 3.58 6.26 18.79
CA GLY A 122 4.67 5.80 17.93
C GLY A 122 4.18 5.57 16.51
N VAL A 123 4.95 5.99 15.51
CA VAL A 123 4.70 5.70 14.10
C VAL A 123 5.97 5.16 13.46
N VAL A 124 5.81 4.25 12.50
CA VAL A 124 6.92 3.75 11.67
C VAL A 124 6.54 3.64 10.21
N SER A 125 7.52 3.94 9.37
CA SER A 125 7.41 4.04 7.93
C SER A 125 6.36 5.07 7.47
N PHE A 126 6.32 5.34 6.16
CA PHE A 126 5.31 6.20 5.57
C PHE A 126 4.21 5.36 4.92
N SER A 127 2.96 5.67 5.25
CA SER A 127 1.82 5.26 4.44
C SER A 127 0.84 6.42 4.26
N SER A 128 0.13 6.40 3.13
CA SER A 128 -0.83 7.45 2.79
C SER A 128 -2.05 7.45 3.73
N ILE A 129 -2.40 6.31 4.32
CA ILE A 129 -3.42 6.17 5.37
C ILE A 129 -2.93 6.83 6.67
N LEU A 130 -1.73 6.49 7.13
CA LEU A 130 -1.17 7.05 8.37
C LEU A 130 -0.98 8.56 8.26
N ASN A 131 -0.53 9.05 7.10
CA ASN A 131 -0.34 10.47 6.89
C ASN A 131 -1.66 11.25 7.06
N GLU A 132 -2.78 10.71 6.58
CA GLU A 132 -4.09 11.33 6.77
C GLU A 132 -4.54 11.28 8.23
N ILE A 133 -4.37 10.13 8.91
CA ILE A 133 -4.67 9.99 10.35
C ILE A 133 -3.87 11.05 11.15
N ILE A 134 -2.57 11.16 10.94
CA ILE A 134 -1.66 12.06 11.66
C ILE A 134 -2.03 13.54 11.46
N ILE A 135 -2.37 13.91 10.22
CA ILE A 135 -2.80 15.28 9.88
C ILE A 135 -4.12 15.60 10.57
N ALA A 136 -5.10 14.70 10.49
CA ALA A 136 -6.45 14.93 11.03
C ALA A 136 -6.51 14.84 12.56
N SER A 137 -5.57 14.15 13.22
CA SER A 137 -5.58 13.92 14.67
C SER A 137 -4.98 15.09 15.48
N GLY A 138 -5.50 16.30 15.31
CA GLY A 138 -5.01 17.52 15.99
C GLY A 138 -4.66 17.33 17.48
N GLY A 139 -3.62 18.03 17.95
CA GLY A 139 -3.20 18.02 19.38
C GLY A 139 -2.38 16.81 19.86
N LYS A 140 -2.29 15.73 19.07
CA LYS A 140 -1.48 14.54 19.42
C LYS A 140 0.00 14.70 19.04
N LYS A 141 0.89 14.06 19.81
CA LYS A 141 2.34 13.99 19.52
C LYS A 141 2.69 12.63 18.91
N PHE A 142 3.50 12.67 17.87
CA PHE A 142 3.95 11.49 17.15
C PHE A 142 5.46 11.32 17.26
N PHE A 143 5.91 10.08 17.45
CA PHE A 143 7.30 9.71 17.64
C PHE A 143 7.70 8.64 16.63
N ALA A 144 8.89 8.74 16.06
CA ALA A 144 9.46 7.72 15.19
C ALA A 144 10.92 7.44 15.59
N LEU A 145 11.44 6.29 15.17
CA LEU A 145 12.85 5.99 15.33
C LEU A 145 13.70 6.95 14.50
N SER A 146 14.83 7.41 15.03
CA SER A 146 15.71 8.39 14.38
C SER A 146 16.24 7.95 13.01
N GLU A 147 16.40 6.64 12.84
CA GLU A 147 16.81 5.96 11.61
C GLU A 147 15.66 5.74 10.60
N ASP A 148 14.41 6.06 10.95
CA ASP A 148 13.26 5.92 10.05
C ASP A 148 13.22 7.06 9.03
N ASN A 149 13.90 6.84 7.90
CA ASN A 149 13.94 7.79 6.80
C ASN A 149 12.58 7.95 6.12
N HIS A 150 11.70 6.95 6.17
CA HIS A 150 10.39 7.02 5.55
C HIS A 150 9.43 7.92 6.34
N ALA A 151 9.42 7.82 7.67
CA ALA A 151 8.60 8.68 8.53
C ALA A 151 8.90 10.18 8.37
N ARG A 152 10.08 10.56 7.87
CA ARG A 152 10.41 11.97 7.54
C ARG A 152 9.50 12.58 6.47
N ARG A 153 8.78 11.76 5.70
CA ARG A 153 7.84 12.19 4.66
C ARG A 153 6.49 12.66 5.20
N PHE A 154 6.19 12.42 6.49
CA PHE A 154 4.95 12.92 7.08
C PHE A 154 4.94 14.45 7.09
N LYS A 155 3.79 15.05 6.76
CA LYS A 155 3.65 16.52 6.65
C LYS A 155 3.57 17.25 8.00
N LYS A 156 3.47 16.51 9.11
CA LYS A 156 3.36 17.04 10.47
C LYS A 156 4.66 16.76 11.21
N ASN A 157 4.96 17.58 12.23
CA ASN A 157 6.15 17.39 13.05
C ASN A 157 6.08 16.04 13.80
N ILE A 158 6.92 15.11 13.35
CA ILE A 158 7.24 13.86 14.03
C ILE A 158 8.50 14.09 14.88
N ILE A 159 8.49 13.59 16.11
CA ILE A 159 9.64 13.67 17.02
C ILE A 159 10.49 12.42 16.80
N PHE A 160 11.69 12.60 16.27
CA PHE A 160 12.62 11.50 16.02
C PHE A 160 13.47 11.22 17.25
N VAL A 161 13.45 9.97 17.71
CA VAL A 161 14.05 9.54 18.98
C VAL A 161 14.77 8.20 18.82
N ASP A 162 15.63 7.84 19.77
CA ASP A 162 16.17 6.48 19.82
C ASP A 162 15.13 5.46 20.33
N GLY A 163 15.49 4.18 20.37
CA GLY A 163 14.59 3.10 20.79
C GLY A 163 14.18 3.18 22.26
N GLU A 164 15.06 3.59 23.16
CA GLU A 164 14.75 3.69 24.59
C GLU A 164 13.80 4.85 24.86
N GLN A 165 14.07 6.00 24.24
CA GLN A 165 13.20 7.16 24.26
C GLN A 165 11.83 6.84 23.66
N LEU A 166 11.77 6.15 22.52
CA LEU A 166 10.49 5.73 21.92
C LEU A 166 9.71 4.83 22.89
N LYS A 167 10.38 3.82 23.47
CA LYS A 167 9.80 2.92 24.47
C LYS A 167 9.26 3.67 25.68
N ASN A 168 9.84 4.79 26.07
CA ASN A 168 9.37 5.54 27.26
C ASN A 168 8.39 6.67 26.91
N SER A 169 8.30 7.09 25.66
CA SER A 169 7.55 8.30 25.28
C SER A 169 6.14 8.06 24.73
N VAL A 170 5.80 6.84 24.29
CA VAL A 170 4.52 6.59 23.59
C VAL A 170 3.53 5.78 24.44
N GLU A 171 2.26 5.75 24.07
CA GLU A 171 1.24 4.90 24.70
C GLU A 171 0.93 3.69 23.81
N ILE A 172 0.91 3.91 22.49
CA ILE A 172 0.64 2.91 21.45
C ILE A 172 1.56 3.11 20.25
N GLY A 173 1.66 2.09 19.40
CA GLY A 173 2.24 2.21 18.06
C GLY A 173 1.18 2.14 16.96
N ILE A 174 1.40 2.83 15.85
CA ILE A 174 0.62 2.69 14.62
C ILE A 174 1.56 2.48 13.43
N MET A 175 1.17 1.63 12.48
CA MET A 175 1.93 1.40 11.25
C MET A 175 1.01 1.01 10.09
N GLY A 176 1.53 1.08 8.87
CA GLY A 176 0.93 0.47 7.69
C GLY A 176 1.51 -0.91 7.45
N ALA A 177 1.08 -1.55 6.37
CA ALA A 177 1.76 -2.70 5.80
C ALA A 177 1.72 -2.63 4.27
N ASP A 178 2.75 -3.20 3.64
CA ASP A 178 2.76 -3.47 2.21
C ASP A 178 2.12 -4.84 1.92
N ALA A 179 2.38 -5.84 2.77
CA ALA A 179 1.71 -7.13 2.76
C ALA A 179 1.52 -7.72 4.18
N VAL A 180 0.47 -8.53 4.34
CA VAL A 180 0.24 -9.37 5.51
C VAL A 180 0.09 -10.82 5.04
N ILE A 181 1.03 -11.68 5.42
CA ILE A 181 1.15 -13.04 4.87
C ILE A 181 0.75 -14.05 5.95
N SER A 182 -0.33 -14.79 5.73
CA SER A 182 -0.77 -15.87 6.61
C SER A 182 -0.28 -17.21 6.09
N LYS A 183 0.66 -17.83 6.80
CA LYS A 183 1.28 -19.10 6.39
C LYS A 183 1.49 -19.99 7.61
N GLN A 184 1.02 -21.25 7.53
CA GLN A 184 1.28 -22.28 8.55
C GLN A 184 0.93 -21.86 9.99
N LYS A 185 -0.17 -21.10 10.16
CA LYS A 185 -0.65 -20.52 11.44
C LYS A 185 0.18 -19.36 11.99
N GLU A 186 1.19 -18.90 11.26
CA GLU A 186 1.92 -17.68 11.56
C GLU A 186 1.45 -16.53 10.65
N ILE A 187 1.52 -15.31 11.17
CA ILE A 187 1.25 -14.09 10.39
C ILE A 187 2.57 -13.33 10.27
N PHE A 188 2.99 -13.05 9.03
CA PHE A 188 4.13 -12.20 8.74
C PHE A 188 3.66 -10.83 8.26
N ILE A 189 4.38 -9.79 8.65
CA ILE A 189 4.22 -8.43 8.15
C ILE A 189 5.40 -8.14 7.24
N LEU A 190 5.10 -7.63 6.05
CA LEU A 190 6.06 -7.02 5.15
C LEU A 190 5.80 -5.51 5.13
N ASN A 191 6.80 -4.72 5.51
CA ASN A 191 6.72 -3.25 5.51
C ASN A 191 8.11 -2.62 5.33
N GLY A 192 8.16 -1.31 5.07
CA GLY A 192 9.42 -0.56 5.01
C GLY A 192 10.20 -0.59 6.34
N SER A 193 11.52 -0.71 6.26
CA SER A 193 12.42 -0.62 7.42
C SER A 193 12.33 0.77 8.08
N PRO A 194 12.37 0.91 9.42
CA PRO A 194 12.72 -0.08 10.46
C PRO A 194 11.52 -0.61 11.28
N SER A 195 10.43 -1.00 10.61
CA SER A 195 9.22 -1.60 11.21
C SER A 195 9.46 -2.73 12.22
N LYS A 196 10.37 -3.69 11.96
CA LYS A 196 10.68 -4.78 12.88
C LYS A 196 11.27 -4.23 14.18
N LYS A 197 12.26 -3.34 14.09
CA LYS A 197 12.88 -2.70 15.27
C LYS A 197 11.83 -1.89 16.04
N PHE A 198 10.96 -1.17 15.35
CA PHE A 198 9.85 -0.45 15.97
C PHE A 198 8.94 -1.40 16.77
N CYS A 199 8.55 -2.54 16.19
CA CYS A 199 7.76 -3.55 16.88
C CYS A 199 8.50 -4.14 18.09
N ASP A 200 9.79 -4.47 17.94
CA ASP A 200 10.63 -5.02 19.03
C ASP A 200 10.74 -4.03 20.21
N VAL A 201 10.94 -2.74 19.91
CA VAL A 201 11.01 -1.66 20.91
C VAL A 201 9.68 -1.48 21.67
N LEU A 202 8.56 -1.64 20.96
CA LEU A 202 7.20 -1.47 21.49
C LEU A 202 6.52 -2.79 21.87
N LYS A 203 7.27 -3.88 22.09
CA LYS A 203 6.73 -5.21 22.41
C LYS A 203 5.74 -5.24 23.59
N ASP A 204 5.93 -4.33 24.56
CA ASP A 204 5.11 -4.22 25.77
C ASP A 204 3.89 -3.28 25.58
N LYS A 205 3.68 -2.75 24.36
CA LYS A 205 2.60 -1.81 24.02
C LYS A 205 1.79 -2.31 22.84
N ARG A 206 0.53 -1.89 22.74
CA ARG A 206 -0.33 -2.23 21.60
C ARG A 206 0.16 -1.53 20.34
N ILE A 207 0.22 -2.27 19.24
CA ILE A 207 0.52 -1.75 17.91
C ILE A 207 -0.69 -1.99 16.99
N PHE A 208 -1.13 -0.96 16.26
CA PHE A 208 -2.20 -1.06 15.28
C PHE A 208 -1.64 -0.99 13.86
N VAL A 209 -1.89 -2.02 13.06
CA VAL A 209 -1.51 -2.10 11.64
C VAL A 209 -2.75 -1.78 10.81
N PHE A 210 -2.72 -0.66 10.09
CA PHE A 210 -3.79 -0.25 9.18
C PHE A 210 -3.48 -0.71 7.76
N SER A 211 -4.31 -1.60 7.23
CA SER A 211 -4.06 -2.22 5.91
C SER A 211 -5.37 -2.61 5.22
N GLU A 212 -5.45 -2.39 3.91
CA GLU A 212 -6.53 -2.89 3.07
C GLU A 212 -6.51 -4.43 3.03
N LYS A 213 -7.68 -5.06 2.89
CA LYS A 213 -7.79 -6.53 2.78
C LYS A 213 -7.04 -7.10 1.58
N GLU A 214 -6.90 -6.36 0.50
CA GLU A 214 -6.13 -6.75 -0.69
C GLU A 214 -4.64 -6.98 -0.43
N LYS A 215 -4.15 -6.61 0.76
CA LYS A 215 -2.77 -6.87 1.18
C LYS A 215 -2.61 -8.17 1.97
N PHE A 216 -3.70 -8.87 2.27
CA PHE A 216 -3.67 -10.13 2.99
C PHE A 216 -3.58 -11.30 2.01
N ILE A 217 -2.49 -12.07 2.09
CA ILE A 217 -2.19 -13.16 1.16
C ILE A 217 -1.76 -14.43 1.90
N SER A 218 -1.82 -15.56 1.21
CA SER A 218 -1.43 -16.88 1.73
C SER A 218 -0.13 -17.44 1.11
N TYR A 219 0.46 -16.69 0.18
CA TYR A 219 1.72 -17.03 -0.50
C TYR A 219 2.84 -16.09 -0.05
N ASP A 220 4.08 -16.51 -0.26
CA ASP A 220 5.24 -15.69 0.09
C ASP A 220 5.56 -14.69 -1.04
N VAL A 221 6.21 -13.59 -0.70
CA VAL A 221 6.60 -12.54 -1.65
C VAL A 221 8.06 -12.18 -1.52
N GLU A 222 8.64 -11.72 -2.62
CA GLU A 222 10.00 -11.20 -2.64
C GLU A 222 10.12 -9.96 -1.75
N VAL A 223 11.16 -9.93 -0.92
CA VAL A 223 11.47 -8.79 -0.06
C VAL A 223 12.40 -7.86 -0.84
N GLU A 224 11.86 -6.73 -1.29
CA GLU A 224 12.62 -5.68 -1.97
C GLU A 224 13.58 -4.96 -1.01
N GLU A 225 14.66 -4.38 -1.55
CA GLU A 225 15.58 -3.53 -0.78
C GLU A 225 14.83 -2.38 -0.08
N GLY A 226 15.14 -2.17 1.20
CA GLY A 226 14.47 -1.19 2.06
C GLY A 226 13.20 -1.72 2.74
N PHE A 227 12.75 -2.93 2.41
CA PHE A 227 11.65 -3.63 3.09
C PHE A 227 12.19 -4.74 3.97
N GLU A 228 11.37 -5.15 4.93
CA GLU A 228 11.66 -6.28 5.80
C GLU A 228 10.41 -7.12 6.03
N LYS A 229 10.63 -8.41 6.29
CA LYS A 229 9.59 -9.38 6.62
C LYS A 229 9.84 -9.91 8.03
N PHE A 230 8.85 -9.82 8.90
CA PHE A 230 8.95 -10.28 10.28
C PHE A 230 7.64 -10.88 10.79
N ILE A 231 7.73 -11.71 11.83
CA ILE A 231 6.56 -12.38 12.43
C ILE A 231 5.80 -11.36 13.28
N ALA A 232 4.48 -11.31 13.10
CA ALA A 232 3.60 -10.51 13.94
C ALA A 232 3.50 -11.13 15.33
N THR A 233 3.66 -10.28 16.35
CA THR A 233 3.57 -10.66 17.77
C THR A 233 2.19 -10.35 18.34
N ASP A 234 1.87 -10.94 19.50
CA ASP A 234 0.53 -10.86 20.11
C ASP A 234 0.05 -9.43 20.43
N ASN A 235 0.97 -8.48 20.59
CA ASN A 235 0.66 -7.07 20.84
C ASN A 235 0.19 -6.31 19.58
N ILE A 236 0.20 -6.95 18.40
CA ILE A 236 -0.22 -6.36 17.13
C ILE A 236 -1.73 -6.60 16.88
N SER A 237 -2.45 -5.54 16.48
CA SER A 237 -3.82 -5.62 15.96
C SER A 237 -3.83 -5.25 14.48
N PHE A 238 -4.46 -6.07 13.66
CA PHE A 238 -4.73 -5.72 12.27
C PHE A 238 -6.09 -5.05 12.14
N ILE A 239 -6.09 -3.82 11.62
CA ILE A 239 -7.28 -3.06 11.26
C ILE A 239 -7.41 -3.10 9.73
N SER A 240 -8.39 -3.84 9.24
CA SER A 240 -8.59 -4.04 7.80
C SER A 240 -10.03 -3.86 7.36
N VAL A 241 -10.21 -3.37 6.14
CA VAL A 241 -11.51 -3.15 5.48
C VAL A 241 -11.51 -3.74 4.08
#